data_AF-A0A6J1HSR3-F1
#
_entry.id   AF-A0A6J1HSR3-F1
#
_cell.length_a   1.000
_cell.length_b   1.000
_cell.length_c   1.000
_cell.angle_alpha   90.00
_cell.angle_beta   90.00
_cell.angle_gamma   90.00
#
_symmetry.space_group_name_H-M   'P 1'
#
loop_
_entity.id
_entity.type
_entity.pdbx_description
1 polymer ?
#
loop_
_entity_poly.entity_id
_entity_poly.type
_entity_poly.pdbx_seq_one_letter_code
_entity_poly.pdbx_strand_id
1 'polypeptide(L)'
;MAKIIGEAAIVGGKWKRDVWSHNLLEEIELMKHCLSEFPIVAMDTEFPGFLRCTPKGVSDEEFYQCLQFNVNRLSILQLGLTLTDENGRIGMTWEFNFQDFDKISNMEGVYSLDSFLKNKGFNFNILRSCGISPEEFRRQFNPILRSGRIQRWITFHGLYDIAYLMKFTNIICMPTSMSNFAIMAAHLLGTVTDLKHMARYSDYLLNGNLGLKKLAKMLQVNRIGTAHFAGSDSLLTASVYAKMRVIMKVDPKIHEGFLYGLPYPIQGYRPPVVIVDPKLTHNRI
;
A
#
# COMPACT_ATOMS: atom_id res chain seq x y z
N MET A 1 -0.67 32.73 -8.12
CA MET A 1 0.42 32.06 -7.36
C MET A 1 -0.18 30.89 -6.61
N ALA A 2 0.16 29.65 -6.96
CA ALA A 2 -0.45 28.47 -6.37
C ALA A 2 0.14 28.16 -4.99
N LYS A 3 -0.74 28.07 -3.99
CA LYS A 3 -0.47 27.68 -2.60
C LYS A 3 0.18 26.29 -2.52
N ILE A 4 1.03 26.14 -1.52
CA ILE A 4 1.82 24.97 -1.15
C ILE A 4 0.96 23.69 -1.20
N ILE A 5 1.32 22.75 -2.07
CA ILE A 5 0.81 21.38 -2.10
C ILE A 5 1.90 20.51 -1.46
N GLY A 6 1.62 19.93 -0.29
CA GLY A 6 2.50 18.91 0.30
C GLY A 6 3.02 19.15 1.72
N GLU A 7 2.37 19.97 2.54
CA GLU A 7 2.62 19.89 3.97
C GLU A 7 1.89 18.64 4.50
N ALA A 8 2.66 17.62 4.90
CA ALA A 8 2.11 16.52 5.68
C ALA A 8 1.49 17.11 6.94
N ALA A 9 0.25 16.74 7.27
CA ALA A 9 -0.33 17.17 8.54
C ALA A 9 0.55 16.66 9.69
N ILE A 10 1.12 17.59 10.45
CA ILE A 10 1.97 17.30 11.60
C ILE A 10 1.07 17.30 12.84
N VAL A 11 0.91 16.15 13.49
CA VAL A 11 0.19 16.05 14.77
C VAL A 11 1.20 15.83 15.88
N GLY A 12 1.25 16.77 16.84
CA GLY A 12 2.19 16.72 17.96
C GLY A 12 3.67 16.80 17.55
N GLY A 13 3.98 17.47 16.44
CA GLY A 13 5.36 17.61 15.93
C GLY A 13 5.89 16.41 15.13
N LYS A 14 5.08 15.35 14.92
CA LYS A 14 5.48 14.16 14.14
C LYS A 14 4.70 14.08 12.82
N TRP A 15 5.41 13.74 11.75
CA TRP A 15 4.84 13.53 10.41
C TRP A 15 4.34 12.10 10.18
N LYS A 16 4.72 11.16 11.05
CA LYS A 16 4.25 9.77 11.06
C LYS A 16 3.94 9.27 12.47
N ARG A 17 3.15 8.20 12.54
CA ARG A 17 2.83 7.46 13.76
C ARG A 17 3.41 6.06 13.67
N ASP A 18 4.40 5.79 14.52
CA ASP A 18 4.99 4.46 14.65
C ASP A 18 4.04 3.56 15.45
N VAL A 19 3.58 2.47 14.83
CA VAL A 19 2.64 1.53 15.42
C VAL A 19 3.36 0.25 15.80
N TRP A 20 3.18 -0.12 17.06
CA TRP A 20 3.74 -1.27 17.75
C TRP A 20 2.60 -2.01 18.47
N SER A 21 2.90 -3.13 19.13
CA SER A 21 1.89 -3.91 19.84
C SER A 21 1.14 -3.10 20.91
N HIS A 22 1.85 -2.26 21.66
CA HIS A 22 1.29 -1.53 22.80
C HIS A 22 0.31 -0.41 22.42
N ASN A 23 0.43 0.19 21.23
CA ASN A 23 -0.43 1.30 20.78
C ASN A 23 -1.32 0.95 19.59
N LEU A 24 -1.31 -0.30 19.11
CA LEU A 24 -2.08 -0.71 17.92
C LEU A 24 -3.57 -0.31 18.00
N LEU A 25 -4.24 -0.56 19.12
CA LEU A 25 -5.67 -0.28 19.27
C LEU A 25 -5.97 1.21 19.16
N GLU A 26 -5.19 2.05 19.84
CA GLU A 26 -5.33 3.51 19.79
C GLU A 26 -5.16 4.03 18.36
N GLU A 27 -4.14 3.54 17.66
CA GLU A 27 -3.83 3.97 16.29
C GLU A 27 -4.85 3.50 15.26
N ILE A 28 -5.41 2.29 15.44
CA ILE A 28 -6.50 1.77 14.62
C ILE A 28 -7.77 2.61 14.78
N GLU A 29 -8.11 3.00 16.01
CA GLU A 29 -9.26 3.89 16.24
C GLU A 29 -9.01 5.27 15.63
N LEU A 30 -7.83 5.85 15.78
CA LEU A 30 -7.49 7.13 15.14
C LEU A 30 -7.59 7.04 13.60
N MET A 31 -7.09 5.95 13.01
CA MET A 31 -7.20 5.71 11.57
C MET A 31 -8.67 5.64 11.11
N LYS A 32 -9.54 4.96 11.87
CA LYS A 32 -10.98 4.88 11.57
C LYS A 32 -11.64 6.26 11.52
N HIS A 33 -11.24 7.18 12.40
CA HIS A 33 -11.70 8.56 12.39
C HIS A 33 -11.11 9.35 11.22
N CYS A 34 -9.81 9.20 10.95
CA CYS A 34 -9.15 9.90 9.85
C CYS A 34 -9.74 9.54 8.46
N LEU A 35 -10.13 8.27 8.27
CA LEU A 35 -10.74 7.78 7.03
C LEU A 35 -12.05 8.50 6.64
N SER A 36 -12.74 9.18 7.55
CA SER A 36 -13.96 9.93 7.17
C SER A 36 -13.64 11.17 6.35
N GLU A 37 -12.46 11.77 6.54
CA GLU A 37 -12.02 12.96 5.79
C GLU A 37 -11.00 12.60 4.69
N PHE A 38 -10.19 11.56 4.92
CA PHE A 38 -9.09 11.17 4.03
C PHE A 38 -9.26 9.71 3.54
N PRO A 39 -10.20 9.46 2.60
CA PRO A 39 -10.62 8.10 2.23
C PRO A 39 -9.71 7.41 1.19
N ILE A 40 -8.63 8.05 0.74
CA ILE A 40 -7.67 7.47 -0.20
C ILE A 40 -6.45 7.02 0.58
N VAL A 41 -6.01 5.78 0.38
CA VAL A 41 -4.90 5.19 1.14
C VAL A 41 -3.75 4.84 0.20
N ALA A 42 -2.62 5.53 0.34
CA ALA A 42 -1.37 5.09 -0.26
C ALA A 42 -0.67 4.08 0.63
N MET A 43 -0.14 3.02 0.05
CA MET A 43 0.54 1.96 0.79
C MET A 43 1.91 1.62 0.22
N ASP A 44 2.76 1.11 1.09
CA ASP A 44 4.06 0.53 0.77
C ASP A 44 4.41 -0.54 1.82
N THR A 45 5.21 -1.54 1.47
CA THR A 45 5.64 -2.59 2.39
C THR A 45 7.15 -2.79 2.38
N GLU A 46 7.72 -3.06 3.56
CA GLU A 46 9.09 -3.51 3.68
C GLU A 46 9.10 -4.99 4.07
N PHE A 47 9.81 -5.80 3.28
CA PHE A 47 9.93 -7.24 3.45
C PHE A 47 11.35 -7.67 3.09
N PRO A 48 11.80 -8.86 3.50
CA PRO A 48 13.22 -9.22 3.51
C PRO A 48 13.81 -9.63 2.16
N GLY A 49 13.29 -9.08 1.06
CA GLY A 49 13.72 -9.42 -0.30
C GLY A 49 13.07 -10.69 -0.82
N PHE A 50 13.85 -11.52 -1.54
CA PHE A 50 13.34 -12.64 -2.34
C PHE A 50 14.17 -13.90 -2.11
N LEU A 51 13.49 -15.02 -1.86
CA LEU A 51 14.10 -16.37 -1.85
C LEU A 51 14.30 -16.88 -3.28
N ARG A 52 13.37 -16.56 -4.16
CA ARG A 52 13.43 -16.84 -5.60
C ARG A 52 13.47 -15.52 -6.36
N CYS A 53 14.61 -15.23 -6.96
CA CYS A 53 14.74 -14.09 -7.86
C CYS A 53 13.91 -14.32 -9.13
N THR A 54 13.32 -13.24 -9.65
CA THR A 54 12.66 -13.28 -10.96
C THR A 54 13.65 -12.90 -12.05
N PRO A 55 13.96 -13.79 -13.01
CA PRO A 55 14.82 -13.45 -14.14
C PRO A 55 14.21 -12.34 -15.02
N LYS A 56 15.05 -11.62 -15.75
CA LYS A 56 14.58 -10.63 -16.73
C LYS A 56 13.98 -11.33 -17.95
N GLY A 57 12.85 -10.82 -18.44
CA GLY A 57 12.23 -11.30 -19.69
C GLY A 57 11.40 -12.57 -19.57
N VAL A 58 11.10 -13.02 -18.34
CA VAL A 58 10.17 -14.12 -18.09
C VAL A 58 8.73 -13.73 -18.42
N SER A 59 7.85 -14.72 -18.59
CA SER A 59 6.42 -14.47 -18.78
C SER A 59 5.77 -13.90 -17.51
N ASP A 60 4.58 -13.30 -17.66
CA ASP A 60 3.79 -12.80 -16.54
C ASP A 60 3.44 -13.92 -15.55
N GLU A 61 3.17 -15.14 -16.05
CA GLU A 61 2.90 -16.33 -15.24
C GLU A 61 4.14 -16.77 -14.44
N GLU A 62 5.31 -16.81 -15.06
CA GLU A 62 6.57 -17.16 -14.38
C GLU A 62 6.93 -16.11 -13.32
N PHE A 63 6.71 -14.83 -13.62
CA PHE A 63 6.87 -13.74 -12.67
C PHE A 63 5.92 -13.91 -11.48
N TYR A 64 4.65 -14.25 -11.73
CA TYR A 64 3.65 -14.49 -10.68
C TYR A 64 3.99 -15.73 -9.83
N GLN A 65 4.49 -16.81 -10.43
CA GLN A 65 4.96 -17.98 -9.68
C GLN A 65 6.11 -17.64 -8.73
N CYS A 66 7.02 -16.76 -9.12
CA CYS A 66 8.07 -16.24 -8.24
C CYS A 66 7.46 -15.45 -7.08
N LEU A 67 6.48 -14.58 -7.35
CA LEU A 67 5.74 -13.86 -6.31
C LEU A 67 5.08 -14.81 -5.32
N GLN A 68 4.31 -15.80 -5.79
CA GLN A 68 3.67 -16.79 -4.92
C GLN A 68 4.70 -17.52 -4.07
N PHE A 69 5.83 -17.94 -4.67
CA PHE A 69 6.89 -18.65 -3.97
C PHE A 69 7.44 -17.84 -2.81
N ASN A 70 7.73 -16.56 -3.05
CA ASN A 70 8.28 -15.63 -2.07
C ASN A 70 7.25 -15.25 -0.99
N VAL A 71 6.07 -14.74 -1.39
CA VAL A 71 5.05 -14.23 -0.46
C VAL A 71 4.52 -15.34 0.45
N ASN A 72 4.37 -16.57 -0.04
CA ASN A 72 3.92 -17.69 0.81
C ASN A 72 4.95 -18.06 1.89
N ARG A 73 6.24 -17.77 1.69
CA ARG A 73 7.34 -18.19 2.58
C ARG A 73 7.91 -17.09 3.45
N LEU A 74 7.81 -15.84 3.01
CA LEU A 74 8.37 -14.70 3.71
C LEU A 74 7.30 -13.92 4.49
N SER A 75 7.73 -13.24 5.53
CA SER A 75 6.89 -12.33 6.31
C SER A 75 7.34 -10.89 6.05
N ILE A 76 6.38 -9.98 6.06
CA ILE A 76 6.59 -8.54 6.01
C ILE A 76 7.13 -8.03 7.36
N LEU A 77 7.89 -6.94 7.30
CA LEU A 77 8.53 -6.28 8.45
C LEU A 77 7.78 -5.00 8.81
N GLN A 78 7.42 -4.22 7.79
CA GLN A 78 6.63 -3.01 7.98
C GLN A 78 5.56 -2.83 6.91
N LEU A 79 4.44 -2.22 7.31
CA LEU A 79 3.41 -1.71 6.41
C LEU A 79 3.29 -0.20 6.66
N GLY A 80 3.39 0.58 5.59
CA GLY A 80 3.17 2.01 5.62
C GLY A 80 1.84 2.34 5.00
N LEU A 81 1.01 3.12 5.69
CA LEU A 81 -0.27 3.61 5.17
C LEU A 81 -0.32 5.13 5.33
N THR A 82 -0.52 5.84 4.22
CA THR A 82 -0.73 7.28 4.22
C THR A 82 -2.11 7.61 3.69
N LEU A 83 -2.92 8.28 4.52
CA LEU A 83 -4.27 8.70 4.16
C LEU A 83 -4.24 10.09 3.53
N THR A 84 -4.94 10.24 2.42
CA THR A 84 -5.08 11.49 1.67
C THR A 84 -6.53 11.69 1.21
N ASP A 85 -6.87 12.93 0.89
CA ASP A 85 -8.14 13.28 0.25
C ASP A 85 -7.99 13.42 -1.28
N GLU A 86 -9.10 13.72 -1.94
CA GLU A 86 -9.16 13.96 -3.39
C GLU A 86 -8.40 15.21 -3.85
N ASN A 87 -7.94 16.08 -2.95
CA ASN A 87 -7.11 17.23 -3.29
C ASN A 87 -5.61 16.96 -3.06
N GLY A 88 -5.25 15.75 -2.60
CA GLY A 88 -3.87 15.41 -2.24
C GLY A 88 -3.42 16.01 -0.91
N ARG A 89 -4.36 16.44 -0.05
CA ARG A 89 -4.05 16.83 1.34
C ARG A 89 -3.81 15.56 2.14
N ILE A 90 -2.65 15.49 2.77
CA ILE A 90 -2.25 14.36 3.61
C ILE A 90 -2.90 14.53 4.99
N GLY A 91 -3.66 13.53 5.41
CA GLY A 91 -4.27 13.47 6.74
C GLY A 91 -3.28 12.95 7.78
N MET A 92 -2.71 11.76 7.54
CA MET A 92 -1.78 11.12 8.47
C MET A 92 -1.07 9.94 7.81
N THR A 93 0.14 9.62 8.31
CA THR A 93 0.91 8.43 7.95
C THR A 93 1.10 7.51 9.15
N TRP A 94 0.81 6.22 8.98
CA TRP A 94 1.10 5.15 9.93
C TRP A 94 2.20 4.23 9.40
N GLU A 95 3.10 3.82 10.28
CA GLU A 95 4.10 2.79 10.01
C GLU A 95 3.94 1.66 11.02
N PHE A 96 3.34 0.57 10.58
CA PHE A 96 3.12 -0.63 11.37
C PHE A 96 4.37 -1.51 11.34
N ASN A 97 4.83 -1.93 12.52
CA ASN A 97 6.03 -2.75 12.68
C ASN A 97 5.65 -4.16 13.16
N PHE A 98 6.09 -5.22 12.48
CA PHE A 98 5.65 -6.59 12.74
C PHE A 98 6.73 -7.48 13.36
N GLN A 99 6.29 -8.46 14.16
CA GLN A 99 7.20 -9.37 14.89
C GLN A 99 7.46 -10.74 14.20
N ASP A 100 6.76 -11.09 13.11
CA ASP A 100 6.71 -12.48 12.57
C ASP A 100 7.83 -12.79 11.55
N PHE A 101 9.06 -12.32 11.79
CA PHE A 101 10.21 -12.55 10.89
C PHE A 101 11.06 -13.78 11.27
N ASP A 102 10.85 -14.37 12.45
CA ASP A 102 11.63 -15.53 12.94
C ASP A 102 11.39 -16.83 12.15
N LYS A 103 10.27 -16.94 11.41
CA LYS A 103 10.04 -18.08 10.51
C LYS A 103 11.01 -18.11 9.33
N ILE A 104 11.64 -16.96 9.03
CA ILE A 104 12.52 -16.78 7.87
C ILE A 104 13.94 -17.25 8.21
N SER A 105 14.39 -17.09 9.45
CA SER A 105 15.73 -17.52 9.89
C SER A 105 15.92 -19.04 9.91
N ASN A 106 14.83 -19.81 9.91
CA ASN A 106 14.86 -21.29 9.90
C ASN A 106 14.84 -21.89 8.48
N MET A 107 14.88 -21.08 7.42
CA MET A 107 14.92 -21.57 6.04
C MET A 107 16.37 -21.74 5.55
N GLU A 108 16.73 -22.93 5.09
CA GLU A 108 18.03 -23.19 4.46
C GLU A 108 18.24 -22.27 3.24
N GLY A 109 19.40 -21.62 3.16
CA GLY A 109 19.77 -20.73 2.06
C GLY A 109 19.52 -19.24 2.29
N VAL A 110 18.89 -18.85 3.41
CA VAL A 110 18.66 -17.43 3.75
C VAL A 110 19.82 -16.84 4.56
N TYR A 111 21.03 -16.89 4.00
CA TYR A 111 22.22 -16.26 4.59
C TYR A 111 22.19 -14.72 4.51
N SER A 112 21.26 -14.14 3.74
CA SER A 112 21.23 -12.70 3.42
C SER A 112 20.23 -11.88 4.24
N LEU A 113 19.43 -12.49 5.12
CA LEU A 113 18.41 -11.77 5.88
C LEU A 113 19.04 -10.81 6.90
N ASP A 114 19.98 -11.32 7.70
CA ASP A 114 20.65 -10.54 8.74
C ASP A 114 21.47 -9.38 8.16
N SER A 115 22.11 -9.59 7.01
CA SER A 115 22.86 -8.53 6.32
C SER A 115 21.92 -7.53 5.63
N PHE A 116 20.83 -7.98 4.99
CA PHE A 116 19.81 -7.10 4.40
C PHE A 116 19.22 -6.15 5.46
N LEU A 117 18.84 -6.70 6.62
CA LEU A 117 18.17 -5.94 7.68
C LEU A 117 19.11 -5.05 8.48
N LYS A 118 20.34 -5.49 8.76
CA LYS A 118 21.38 -4.62 9.35
C LYS A 118 21.71 -3.44 8.44
N ASN A 119 21.82 -3.68 7.13
CA ASN A 119 22.10 -2.62 6.16
C ASN A 119 20.96 -1.59 6.04
N LYS A 120 19.73 -1.99 6.37
CA LYS A 120 18.54 -1.12 6.34
C LYS A 120 18.27 -0.41 7.67
N GLY A 121 18.98 -0.77 8.74
CA GLY A 121 18.87 -0.11 10.05
C GLY A 121 17.74 -0.64 10.94
N PHE A 122 17.22 -1.84 10.69
CA PHE A 122 16.21 -2.45 11.54
C PHE A 122 16.81 -2.99 12.84
N ASN A 123 16.19 -2.67 13.98
CA ASN A 123 16.52 -3.29 15.26
C ASN A 123 15.61 -4.51 15.51
N PHE A 124 16.17 -5.69 15.25
CA PHE A 124 15.51 -6.98 15.42
C PHE A 124 14.94 -7.22 16.80
N ASN A 125 15.69 -6.87 17.84
CA ASN A 125 15.26 -7.13 19.21
C ASN A 125 13.99 -6.34 19.51
N ILE A 126 13.90 -5.10 19.01
CA ILE A 126 12.71 -4.26 19.15
C ILE A 126 11.55 -4.82 18.33
N LEU A 127 11.76 -5.20 17.06
CA LEU A 127 10.70 -5.82 16.25
C LEU A 127 10.16 -7.10 16.90
N ARG A 128 11.04 -7.94 17.47
CA ARG A 128 10.64 -9.19 18.14
C ARG A 128 9.88 -8.92 19.43
N SER A 129 10.34 -7.99 20.27
CA SER A 129 9.76 -7.76 21.59
C SER A 129 8.54 -6.83 21.58
N CYS A 130 8.46 -5.93 20.60
CA CYS A 130 7.48 -4.85 20.58
C CYS A 130 6.64 -4.83 19.28
N GLY A 131 6.99 -5.62 18.28
CA GLY A 131 6.27 -5.67 17.01
C GLY A 131 4.86 -6.22 17.16
N ILE A 132 4.03 -5.89 16.19
CA ILE A 132 2.64 -6.31 16.12
C ILE A 132 2.58 -7.77 15.66
N SER A 133 1.79 -8.59 16.36
CA SER A 133 1.41 -9.93 15.89
C SER A 133 0.55 -9.82 14.62
N PRO A 134 0.85 -10.56 13.54
CA PRO A 134 0.01 -10.61 12.35
C PRO A 134 -1.45 -10.98 12.62
N GLU A 135 -1.70 -11.81 13.63
CA GLU A 135 -3.05 -12.19 14.04
C GLU A 135 -3.81 -11.01 14.65
N GLU A 136 -3.14 -10.27 15.54
CA GLU A 136 -3.75 -9.11 16.19
C GLU A 136 -3.96 -7.98 15.18
N PHE A 137 -2.98 -7.70 14.31
CA PHE A 137 -3.16 -6.75 13.21
C PHE A 137 -4.37 -7.13 12.34
N ARG A 138 -4.47 -8.40 11.93
CA ARG A 138 -5.60 -8.90 11.15
C ARG A 138 -6.93 -8.67 11.86
N ARG A 139 -7.01 -9.00 13.15
CA ARG A 139 -8.23 -8.83 13.96
C ARG A 139 -8.70 -7.38 13.98
N GLN A 140 -7.77 -6.44 14.10
CA GLN A 140 -8.07 -5.00 14.16
C GLN A 140 -8.29 -4.34 12.81
N PHE A 141 -7.54 -4.75 11.79
CA PHE A 141 -7.52 -4.09 10.49
C PHE A 141 -8.60 -4.61 9.53
N ASN A 142 -9.01 -5.88 9.63
CA ASN A 142 -10.08 -6.44 8.80
C ASN A 142 -11.41 -5.64 8.86
N PRO A 143 -11.88 -5.16 10.02
CA PRO A 143 -13.04 -4.26 10.10
C PRO A 143 -12.87 -2.97 9.28
N ILE A 144 -11.66 -2.40 9.20
CA ILE A 144 -11.39 -1.21 8.40
C ILE A 144 -11.58 -1.53 6.92
N LEU A 145 -10.98 -2.62 6.43
CA LEU A 145 -11.11 -3.05 5.03
C LEU A 145 -12.56 -3.29 4.64
N ARG A 146 -13.35 -3.90 5.53
CA ARG A 146 -14.77 -4.20 5.29
C ARG A 146 -15.71 -3.01 5.49
N SER A 147 -15.23 -1.91 6.06
CA SER A 147 -16.07 -0.75 6.38
C SER A 147 -16.55 0.02 5.15
N GLY A 148 -15.94 -0.19 3.98
CA GLY A 148 -16.20 0.59 2.77
C GLY A 148 -15.73 2.05 2.84
N ARG A 149 -15.04 2.45 3.92
CA ARG A 149 -14.53 3.82 4.09
C ARG A 149 -13.34 4.14 3.20
N ILE A 150 -12.53 3.13 2.87
CA ILE A 150 -11.42 3.29 1.92
C ILE A 150 -11.99 3.27 0.51
N GLN A 151 -11.92 4.40 -0.17
CA GLN A 151 -12.47 4.55 -1.52
C GLN A 151 -11.49 4.13 -2.60
N ARG A 152 -10.18 4.33 -2.38
CA ARG A 152 -9.14 4.02 -3.36
C ARG A 152 -7.82 3.70 -2.67
N TRP A 153 -7.13 2.69 -3.20
CA TRP A 153 -5.76 2.36 -2.82
C TRP A 153 -4.78 2.89 -3.85
N ILE A 154 -3.67 3.47 -3.39
CA ILE A 154 -2.58 3.95 -4.22
C ILE A 154 -1.32 3.15 -3.91
N THR A 155 -0.63 2.69 -4.94
CA THR A 155 0.62 1.94 -4.80
C THR A 155 1.66 2.45 -5.81
N PHE A 156 2.92 2.09 -5.60
CA PHE A 156 3.95 2.25 -6.62
C PHE A 156 4.60 0.89 -6.88
N HIS A 157 4.37 0.30 -8.07
CA HIS A 157 4.83 -1.06 -8.36
C HIS A 157 4.26 -2.11 -7.37
N GLY A 158 2.98 -1.95 -7.06
CA GLY A 158 2.35 -2.42 -5.83
C GLY A 158 2.00 -3.90 -5.73
N LEU A 159 2.41 -4.73 -6.68
CA LEU A 159 1.91 -6.11 -6.75
C LEU A 159 2.32 -6.93 -5.52
N TYR A 160 3.58 -6.82 -5.09
CA TYR A 160 4.06 -7.48 -3.87
C TYR A 160 3.42 -6.88 -2.62
N ASP A 161 3.26 -5.56 -2.56
CA ASP A 161 2.64 -4.87 -1.42
C ASP A 161 1.20 -5.37 -1.19
N ILE A 162 0.42 -5.47 -2.28
CA ILE A 162 -0.95 -5.99 -2.24
C ILE A 162 -0.97 -7.47 -1.89
N ALA A 163 -0.04 -8.27 -2.42
CA ALA A 163 0.06 -9.69 -2.07
C ALA A 163 0.33 -9.90 -0.57
N TYR A 164 1.21 -9.10 0.04
CA TYR A 164 1.45 -9.15 1.48
C TYR A 164 0.24 -8.63 2.29
N LEU A 165 -0.44 -7.59 1.82
CA LEU A 165 -1.67 -7.12 2.46
C LEU A 165 -2.76 -8.19 2.42
N MET A 166 -2.94 -8.87 1.28
CA MET A 166 -3.85 -10.01 1.12
C MET A 166 -3.50 -11.15 2.08
N LYS A 167 -2.20 -11.45 2.26
CA LYS A 167 -1.73 -12.46 3.22
C LYS A 167 -2.18 -12.16 4.64
N PHE A 168 -2.30 -10.89 5.03
CA PHE A 168 -2.83 -10.53 6.35
C PHE A 168 -4.33 -10.81 6.51
N THR A 169 -5.12 -10.84 5.43
CA THR A 169 -6.60 -10.78 5.49
C THR A 169 -7.29 -12.14 5.36
N ASN A 170 -6.69 -13.20 5.93
CA ASN A 170 -7.10 -14.63 5.87
C ASN A 170 -6.70 -15.41 4.60
N ILE A 171 -5.87 -14.86 3.72
CA ILE A 171 -5.36 -15.59 2.55
C ILE A 171 -4.07 -16.32 2.96
N ILE A 172 -4.19 -17.62 3.24
CA ILE A 172 -3.08 -18.45 3.73
C ILE A 172 -2.05 -18.71 2.61
N CYS A 173 -2.53 -18.89 1.37
CA CYS A 173 -1.70 -19.11 0.19
C CYS A 173 -2.13 -18.17 -0.94
N MET A 174 -1.16 -17.59 -1.64
CA MET A 174 -1.45 -16.73 -2.79
C MET A 174 -2.22 -17.49 -3.89
N PRO A 175 -3.22 -16.85 -4.55
CA PRO A 175 -4.09 -17.50 -5.53
C PRO A 175 -3.32 -18.16 -6.67
N THR A 176 -3.81 -19.26 -7.23
CA THR A 176 -3.07 -20.05 -8.23
C THR A 176 -2.86 -19.35 -9.58
N SER A 177 -3.68 -18.35 -9.91
CA SER A 177 -3.57 -17.56 -11.14
C SER A 177 -3.62 -16.06 -10.85
N MET A 178 -3.06 -15.26 -11.76
CA MET A 178 -3.11 -13.80 -11.70
C MET A 178 -4.55 -13.25 -11.82
N SER A 179 -5.42 -13.93 -12.56
CA SER A 179 -6.83 -13.55 -12.67
C SER A 179 -7.56 -13.73 -11.33
N ASN A 180 -7.35 -14.85 -10.65
CA ASN A 180 -7.92 -15.09 -9.31
C ASN A 180 -7.33 -14.12 -8.29
N PHE A 181 -6.03 -13.79 -8.40
CA PHE A 181 -5.42 -12.73 -7.61
C PHE A 181 -6.15 -11.41 -7.78
N ALA A 182 -6.37 -10.97 -9.02
CA ALA A 182 -7.04 -9.70 -9.30
C ALA A 182 -8.48 -9.67 -8.74
N ILE A 183 -9.24 -10.75 -8.91
CA ILE A 183 -10.61 -10.88 -8.37
C ILE A 183 -10.59 -10.78 -6.83
N MET A 184 -9.70 -11.52 -6.17
CA MET A 184 -9.62 -11.52 -4.71
C MET A 184 -9.14 -10.17 -4.16
N ALA A 185 -8.15 -9.54 -4.82
CA ALA A 185 -7.70 -8.20 -4.48
C ALA A 185 -8.82 -7.17 -4.67
N ALA A 186 -9.64 -7.30 -5.73
CA ALA A 186 -10.76 -6.40 -5.99
C ALA A 186 -11.85 -6.51 -4.92
N HIS A 187 -12.15 -7.72 -4.46
CA HIS A 187 -13.06 -7.93 -3.34
C HIS A 187 -12.54 -7.35 -2.02
N LEU A 188 -11.22 -7.40 -1.80
CA LEU A 188 -10.61 -6.95 -0.56
C LEU A 188 -10.40 -5.44 -0.50
N LEU A 189 -9.92 -4.85 -1.59
CA LEU A 189 -9.41 -3.48 -1.64
C LEU A 189 -10.32 -2.55 -2.43
N GLY A 190 -11.21 -3.08 -3.27
CA GLY A 190 -11.98 -2.28 -4.22
C GLY A 190 -11.09 -1.81 -5.37
N THR A 191 -11.00 -0.49 -5.57
CA THR A 191 -10.24 0.11 -6.67
C THR A 191 -8.81 0.43 -6.26
N VAL A 192 -7.85 0.02 -7.09
CA VAL A 192 -6.41 0.28 -6.91
C VAL A 192 -5.89 1.18 -8.03
N THR A 193 -4.91 2.03 -7.75
CA THR A 193 -4.15 2.79 -8.76
C THR A 193 -2.65 2.62 -8.51
N ASP A 194 -1.90 2.22 -9.54
CA ASP A 194 -0.44 2.09 -9.48
C ASP A 194 0.24 3.26 -10.21
N LEU A 195 1.04 4.02 -9.47
CA LEU A 195 1.73 5.20 -10.00
C LEU A 195 2.80 4.85 -11.03
N LYS A 196 3.42 3.67 -10.92
CA LYS A 196 4.37 3.19 -11.92
C LYS A 196 3.66 2.77 -13.20
N HIS A 197 2.45 2.20 -13.10
CA HIS A 197 1.59 1.98 -14.27
C HIS A 197 1.21 3.32 -14.91
N MET A 198 0.69 4.28 -14.14
CA MET A 198 0.35 5.62 -14.64
C MET A 198 1.52 6.29 -15.35
N ALA A 199 2.72 6.22 -14.78
CA ALA A 199 3.92 6.82 -15.37
C ALA A 199 4.30 6.25 -16.74
N ARG A 200 3.80 5.07 -17.14
CA ARG A 200 4.00 4.52 -18.49
C ARG A 200 3.28 5.30 -19.57
N TYR A 201 2.20 6.00 -19.21
CA TYR A 201 1.34 6.75 -20.13
C TYR A 201 1.65 8.25 -20.13
N SER A 202 2.84 8.61 -19.67
CA SER A 202 3.36 9.97 -19.74
C SER A 202 4.75 9.94 -20.33
N ASP A 203 4.92 10.52 -21.52
CA ASP A 203 6.21 10.65 -22.19
C ASP A 203 7.22 11.40 -21.32
N TYR A 204 6.73 12.33 -20.48
CA TYR A 204 7.53 13.08 -19.52
C TYR A 204 8.11 12.21 -18.39
N LEU A 205 7.51 11.05 -18.10
CA LEU A 205 7.89 10.16 -16.98
C LEU A 205 8.65 8.91 -17.43
N LEU A 206 9.33 8.98 -18.58
CA LEU A 206 10.25 7.97 -19.09
C LEU A 206 9.62 6.57 -19.16
N ASN A 207 8.37 6.49 -19.60
CA ASN A 207 7.60 5.26 -19.77
C ASN A 207 7.60 4.36 -18.54
N GLY A 208 7.64 4.94 -17.32
CA GLY A 208 7.58 4.19 -16.06
C GLY A 208 8.85 3.37 -15.73
N ASN A 209 9.94 3.54 -16.48
CA ASN A 209 11.24 2.88 -16.22
C ASN A 209 12.05 3.56 -15.09
N LEU A 210 11.35 4.03 -14.07
CA LEU A 210 11.90 4.79 -12.95
C LEU A 210 11.50 4.13 -11.64
N GLY A 211 12.37 4.24 -10.64
CA GLY A 211 11.99 3.98 -9.25
C GLY A 211 11.33 5.20 -8.62
N LEU A 212 10.61 4.99 -7.51
CA LEU A 212 9.85 6.03 -6.81
C LEU A 212 10.69 7.27 -6.50
N LYS A 213 11.93 7.09 -6.02
CA LYS A 213 12.87 8.20 -5.74
C LYS A 213 13.11 9.10 -6.96
N LYS A 214 13.31 8.50 -8.14
CA LYS A 214 13.59 9.25 -9.37
C LYS A 214 12.33 9.93 -9.89
N LEU A 215 11.19 9.25 -9.82
CA LEU A 215 9.88 9.81 -10.14
C LEU A 215 9.56 11.04 -9.26
N ALA A 216 9.73 10.92 -7.94
CA ALA A 216 9.56 12.03 -7.00
C ALA A 216 10.46 13.22 -7.33
N LYS A 217 11.75 12.98 -7.63
CA LYS A 217 12.69 14.04 -8.04
C LYS A 217 12.21 14.78 -9.30
N MET A 218 11.72 14.07 -10.31
CA MET A 218 11.21 14.67 -11.54
C MET A 218 9.95 15.52 -11.29
N LEU A 219 9.11 15.09 -10.35
CA LEU A 219 7.90 15.81 -9.95
C LEU A 219 8.15 16.87 -8.87
N GLN A 220 9.41 17.11 -8.51
CA GLN A 220 9.83 18.07 -7.48
C GLN A 220 9.14 17.82 -6.12
N VAL A 221 8.96 16.54 -5.78
CA VAL A 221 8.46 16.09 -4.48
C VAL A 221 9.64 15.70 -3.61
N ASN A 222 9.76 16.35 -2.45
CA ASN A 222 10.77 16.02 -1.45
C ASN A 222 10.28 14.89 -0.55
N ARG A 223 11.16 13.94 -0.25
CA ARG A 223 10.89 12.90 0.73
C ARG A 223 10.92 13.48 2.14
N ILE A 224 9.97 13.03 2.96
CA ILE A 224 10.00 13.20 4.40
C ILE A 224 10.28 11.81 5.02
N GLY A 225 11.23 11.75 5.94
CA GLY A 225 11.70 10.49 6.53
C GLY A 225 12.79 9.77 5.72
N THR A 226 13.20 8.61 6.22
CA THR A 226 14.27 7.80 5.64
C THR A 226 13.72 6.91 4.52
N ALA A 227 14.41 6.83 3.39
CA ALA A 227 14.04 5.90 2.33
C ALA A 227 14.16 4.44 2.79
N HIS A 228 13.33 3.55 2.24
CA HIS A 228 13.25 2.14 2.61
C HIS A 228 12.65 1.90 4.00
N PHE A 229 11.72 2.76 4.37
CA PHE A 229 10.86 2.61 5.53
C PHE A 229 9.44 2.85 5.03
N ALA A 230 8.56 1.89 5.29
CA ALA A 230 7.27 1.83 4.63
C ALA A 230 6.42 3.11 4.87
N GLY A 231 6.53 3.73 6.05
CA GLY A 231 5.87 5.00 6.34
C GLY A 231 6.35 6.14 5.42
N SER A 232 7.67 6.32 5.28
CA SER A 232 8.24 7.33 4.38
C SER A 232 7.89 7.07 2.91
N ASP A 233 7.95 5.81 2.48
CA ASP A 233 7.67 5.42 1.10
C ASP A 233 6.19 5.51 0.73
N SER A 234 5.27 5.16 1.64
CA SER A 234 3.83 5.39 1.44
C SER A 234 3.48 6.88 1.38
N LEU A 235 4.12 7.72 2.20
CA LEU A 235 3.92 9.18 2.16
C LEU A 235 4.45 9.79 0.86
N LEU A 236 5.62 9.34 0.42
CA LEU A 236 6.18 9.78 -0.87
C LEU A 236 5.27 9.34 -2.02
N THR A 237 4.73 8.13 -1.96
CA THR A 237 3.74 7.60 -2.92
C THR A 237 2.50 8.50 -2.98
N ALA A 238 1.89 8.83 -1.83
CA ALA A 238 0.73 9.74 -1.78
C ALA A 238 1.06 11.14 -2.37
N SER A 239 2.22 11.68 -2.03
CA SER A 239 2.66 13.00 -2.48
C SER A 239 2.94 13.04 -4.00
N VAL A 240 3.53 11.98 -4.53
CA VAL A 240 3.75 11.78 -5.97
C VAL A 240 2.41 11.66 -6.69
N TYR A 241 1.46 10.89 -6.17
CA TYR A 241 0.12 10.76 -6.73
C TYR A 241 -0.58 12.12 -6.88
N ALA A 242 -0.55 12.93 -5.82
CA ALA A 242 -1.12 14.28 -5.83
C ALA A 242 -0.51 15.15 -6.93
N LYS A 243 0.82 15.12 -7.12
CA LYS A 243 1.48 15.87 -8.21
C LYS A 243 1.19 15.31 -9.59
N MET A 244 1.18 13.99 -9.76
CA MET A 244 0.88 13.35 -11.03
C MET A 244 -0.51 13.73 -11.53
N ARG A 245 -1.51 13.79 -10.64
CA ARG A 245 -2.87 14.22 -11.00
C ARG A 245 -2.96 15.65 -11.53
N VAL A 246 -2.15 16.56 -11.00
CA VAL A 246 -2.11 17.96 -11.48
C VAL A 246 -1.38 18.06 -12.84
N ILE A 247 -0.29 17.31 -13.01
CA ILE A 247 0.59 17.42 -14.19
C ILE A 247 0.05 16.64 -15.38
N MET A 248 -0.41 15.40 -15.17
CA MET A 248 -0.79 14.52 -16.27
C MET A 248 -2.05 15.01 -16.99
N LYS A 249 -2.96 15.73 -16.31
CA LYS A 249 -4.26 16.19 -16.87
C LYS A 249 -5.09 15.09 -17.57
N VAL A 250 -4.70 13.82 -17.43
CA VAL A 250 -5.44 12.65 -17.89
C VAL A 250 -6.47 12.30 -16.82
N ASP A 251 -7.66 11.88 -17.24
CA ASP A 251 -8.68 11.38 -16.32
C ASP A 251 -8.10 10.21 -15.51
N PRO A 252 -7.96 10.32 -14.17
CA PRO A 252 -7.44 9.26 -13.33
C PRO A 252 -8.17 7.93 -13.51
N LYS A 253 -9.45 7.98 -13.91
CA LYS A 253 -10.29 6.79 -14.15
C LYS A 253 -9.73 5.85 -15.20
N ILE A 254 -8.96 6.35 -16.16
CA ILE A 254 -8.37 5.52 -17.23
C ILE A 254 -7.33 4.54 -16.66
N HIS A 255 -6.70 4.90 -15.54
CA HIS A 255 -5.67 4.09 -14.89
C HIS A 255 -6.18 3.34 -13.65
N GLU A 256 -7.48 3.46 -13.34
CA GLU A 256 -8.08 2.77 -12.21
C GLU A 256 -8.16 1.26 -12.44
N GLY A 257 -7.76 0.52 -11.41
CA GLY A 257 -7.67 -0.92 -11.37
C GLY A 257 -6.42 -1.51 -12.00
N PHE A 258 -5.57 -0.72 -12.66
CA PHE A 258 -4.37 -1.27 -13.29
C PHE A 258 -3.17 -1.23 -12.33
N LEU A 259 -2.48 -2.37 -12.24
CA LEU A 259 -1.20 -2.52 -11.54
C LEU A 259 -0.06 -2.70 -12.54
N TYR A 260 1.13 -2.24 -12.17
CA TYR A 260 2.33 -2.56 -12.96
C TYR A 260 2.65 -4.06 -12.82
N GLY A 261 2.65 -4.80 -13.94
CA GLY A 261 3.02 -6.22 -13.95
C GLY A 261 1.87 -7.18 -13.64
N LEU A 262 0.62 -6.71 -13.74
CA LEU A 262 -0.58 -7.54 -13.67
C LEU A 262 -1.46 -7.23 -14.90
N PRO A 263 -1.75 -8.22 -15.77
CA PRO A 263 -2.56 -7.99 -16.96
C PRO A 263 -4.07 -7.89 -16.66
N TYR A 264 -4.49 -8.24 -15.44
CA TYR A 264 -5.89 -8.23 -15.01
C TYR A 264 -6.19 -7.03 -14.10
N PRO A 265 -7.25 -6.25 -14.37
CA PRO A 265 -7.59 -5.10 -13.54
C PRO A 265 -8.16 -5.52 -12.17
N ILE A 266 -7.82 -4.75 -11.14
CA ILE A 266 -8.36 -4.80 -9.77
C ILE A 266 -9.40 -3.69 -9.62
N GLN A 267 -10.61 -3.95 -10.08
CA GLN A 267 -11.73 -3.02 -9.96
C GLN A 267 -12.81 -3.64 -9.10
N GLY A 268 -13.06 -3.05 -7.93
CA GLY A 268 -14.19 -3.45 -7.10
C GLY A 268 -15.51 -3.15 -7.80
N TYR A 269 -16.47 -4.07 -7.72
CA TYR A 269 -17.87 -3.73 -7.96
C TYR A 269 -18.29 -2.73 -6.88
N ARG A 270 -18.38 -1.44 -7.22
CA ARG A 270 -19.19 -0.50 -6.43
C ARG A 270 -20.63 -0.70 -6.89
N PRO A 271 -21.52 -1.36 -6.14
CA PRO A 271 -22.93 -1.05 -6.33
C PRO A 271 -23.06 0.47 -6.13
N PRO A 272 -23.76 1.20 -7.01
CA PRO A 272 -24.04 2.61 -6.76
C PRO A 272 -24.66 2.69 -5.37
N VAL A 273 -24.08 3.53 -4.50
CA VAL A 273 -24.73 3.86 -3.23
C VAL A 273 -25.99 4.61 -3.61
N VAL A 274 -27.10 3.87 -3.71
CA VAL A 274 -28.42 4.49 -3.76
C VAL A 274 -28.63 5.03 -2.36
N ILE A 275 -28.34 6.32 -2.17
CA ILE A 275 -28.87 7.05 -1.03
C ILE A 275 -30.38 7.12 -1.27
N VAL A 276 -31.10 6.13 -0.75
CA VAL A 276 -32.56 6.23 -0.64
C VAL A 276 -32.79 7.30 0.41
N ASP A 277 -33.08 8.53 -0.02
CA ASP A 277 -33.58 9.55 0.88
C ASP A 277 -34.89 9.03 1.50
N PRO A 278 -34.95 8.79 2.82
CA PRO A 278 -36.16 8.33 3.48
C PRO A 278 -37.33 9.32 3.31
N LYS A 279 -37.06 10.56 2.88
CA LYS A 279 -38.07 11.59 2.67
C LYS A 279 -38.74 11.53 1.29
N LEU A 280 -38.24 10.72 0.35
CA LEU A 280 -38.80 10.63 -1.01
C LEU A 280 -39.78 9.45 -1.22
N THR A 281 -39.99 8.59 -0.23
CA THR A 281 -40.93 7.44 -0.34
C THR A 281 -42.37 7.75 0.08
N HIS A 282 -42.68 8.99 0.47
CA HIS A 282 -44.02 9.39 0.93
C HIS A 282 -44.86 10.10 -0.13
N ASN A 283 -44.77 9.72 -1.40
CA ASN A 283 -45.77 10.10 -2.40
C ASN A 283 -45.73 9.16 -3.60
N ARG A 284 -46.50 8.07 -3.53
CA ARG A 284 -47.21 7.42 -4.64
C ARG A 284 -47.87 6.14 -4.10
N ILE A 285 -49.15 6.27 -3.77
CA ILE A 285 -50.14 5.19 -3.89
C ILE A 285 -50.64 5.25 -5.33
#